data_AF-A0A7V5K9F1-F1
#
_entry.id   AF-A0A7V5K9F1-F1
#
_cell.length_a   1.000
_cell.length_b   1.000
_cell.length_c   1.000
_cell.angle_alpha   90.00
_cell.angle_beta   90.00
_cell.angle_gamma   90.00
#
_symmetry.space_group_name_H-M   'P 1'
#
loop_
_entity.id
_entity.type
_entity.pdbx_description
1 polymer ?
#
loop_
_entity_poly.entity_id
_entity_poly.type
_entity_poly.pdbx_seq_one_letter_code
_entity_poly.pdbx_strand_id
1 'polypeptide(L)'
;MAEFLKLVVVFVLIIIGIRKKIFVGYILFAAGLLTAVLYGAEFHPIINSYRDLVLSASFLKLYAIIILITFLGRILKEIGYLDRLVAASENLVGGARTAAGLLPGMIGLMPMPGGALLSAPLIGQVLKGEKYRPEFKTVVNYWSRHVVEFCWPVYPGLVLSAALTGLPVGTISLLQMPMTVIMIPLGIIFFIRKIDVDNKGKGLFLEPFGSMILRIWPIILAILLYAIFDL
;
A
#
# COMPACT_ATOMS: atom_id res chain seq x y z
N MET A 1 -8.06 36.64 0.89
CA MET A 1 -9.40 36.00 0.80
C MET A 1 -9.65 35.35 -0.57
N ALA A 2 -9.36 36.03 -1.68
CA ALA A 2 -9.51 35.47 -3.04
C ALA A 2 -8.67 34.19 -3.29
N GLU A 3 -7.42 34.15 -2.83
CA GLU A 3 -6.56 32.96 -3.00
C GLU A 3 -7.09 31.71 -2.28
N PHE A 4 -7.63 31.89 -1.08
CA PHE A 4 -8.28 30.80 -0.35
C PHE A 4 -9.50 30.27 -1.11
N LEU A 5 -10.30 31.16 -1.70
CA LEU A 5 -11.48 30.78 -2.47
C LEU A 5 -11.10 29.96 -3.72
N LYS A 6 -10.03 30.36 -4.44
CA LYS A 6 -9.52 29.62 -5.60
C LYS A 6 -9.13 28.19 -5.21
N LEU A 7 -8.39 28.03 -4.10
CA LEU A 7 -8.00 26.72 -3.59
C LEU A 7 -9.22 25.87 -3.20
N VAL A 8 -10.19 26.45 -2.49
CA VAL A 8 -11.44 25.76 -2.12
C VAL A 8 -12.19 25.27 -3.36
N VAL A 9 -12.27 26.07 -4.43
CA VAL A 9 -12.89 25.66 -5.70
C VAL A 9 -12.21 24.41 -6.28
N VAL A 10 -10.86 24.39 -6.32
CA VAL A 10 -10.10 23.24 -6.81
C VAL A 10 -10.42 21.99 -5.98
N PHE A 11 -10.39 22.09 -4.64
CA PHE A 11 -10.70 20.96 -3.75
C PHE A 11 -12.13 20.46 -3.91
N VAL A 12 -13.11 21.35 -3.99
CA VAL A 12 -14.52 20.99 -4.20
C VAL A 12 -14.70 20.24 -5.51
N LEU A 13 -14.04 20.68 -6.59
CA LEU A 13 -14.10 20.00 -7.88
C LEU A 13 -13.44 18.62 -7.85
N ILE A 14 -12.32 18.46 -7.13
CA ILE A 14 -11.71 17.14 -6.89
C ILE A 14 -12.72 16.22 -6.20
N ILE A 15 -13.36 16.68 -5.12
CA ILE A 15 -14.35 15.89 -4.38
C ILE A 15 -15.54 15.52 -5.25
N ILE A 16 -16.06 16.45 -6.05
CA ILE A 16 -17.16 16.20 -6.99
C ILE A 16 -16.75 15.15 -8.04
N GLY A 17 -15.53 15.24 -8.58
CA GLY A 17 -15.01 14.26 -9.54
C GLY A 17 -14.94 12.85 -8.94
N ILE A 18 -14.44 12.74 -7.70
CA ILE A 18 -14.34 11.46 -6.97
C ILE A 18 -15.73 10.89 -6.70
N ARG A 19 -16.70 11.73 -6.27
CA ARG A 19 -18.11 11.34 -6.06
C ARG A 19 -18.75 10.81 -7.34
N LYS A 20 -18.37 11.37 -8.50
CA LYS A 20 -18.81 10.90 -9.84
C LYS A 20 -18.06 9.66 -10.35
N LYS A 21 -17.17 9.07 -9.54
CA LYS A 21 -16.35 7.89 -9.91
C LYS A 21 -15.47 8.12 -11.14
N ILE A 22 -15.09 9.37 -11.42
CA ILE A 22 -14.11 9.66 -12.46
C ILE A 22 -12.75 9.14 -11.99
N PHE A 23 -11.94 8.62 -12.91
CA PHE A 23 -10.60 8.13 -12.57
C PHE A 23 -9.75 9.24 -11.92
N VAL A 24 -9.17 8.93 -10.76
CA VAL A 24 -8.48 9.91 -9.90
C VAL A 24 -7.34 10.62 -10.64
N GLY A 25 -6.63 9.93 -11.53
CA GLY A 25 -5.57 10.55 -12.31
C GLY A 25 -6.06 11.70 -13.21
N TYR A 26 -7.22 11.57 -13.83
CA TYR A 26 -7.80 12.64 -14.65
C TYR A 26 -8.24 13.83 -13.79
N ILE A 27 -8.80 13.54 -12.62
CA ILE A 27 -9.23 14.57 -11.67
C ILE A 27 -8.02 15.39 -11.21
N LEU A 28 -6.94 14.73 -10.78
CA LEU A 28 -5.74 15.42 -10.30
C LEU A 28 -5.03 16.18 -11.42
N PHE A 29 -4.96 15.62 -12.63
CA PHE A 29 -4.42 16.32 -13.79
C PHE A 29 -5.22 17.60 -14.11
N ALA A 30 -6.54 17.49 -14.20
CA ALA A 30 -7.42 18.63 -14.43
C ALA A 30 -7.35 19.68 -13.31
N ALA A 31 -7.24 19.24 -12.05
CA ALA A 31 -7.07 20.13 -10.91
C ALA A 31 -5.74 20.92 -10.97
N GLY A 32 -4.65 20.28 -11.43
CA GLY A 32 -3.37 20.96 -11.67
C GLY A 32 -3.50 22.06 -12.73
N LEU A 33 -4.11 21.74 -13.89
CA LEU A 33 -4.38 22.74 -14.94
C LEU A 33 -5.27 23.88 -14.45
N LEU A 34 -6.34 23.55 -13.74
CA LEU A 34 -7.25 24.54 -13.16
C LEU A 34 -6.51 25.46 -12.18
N THR A 35 -5.64 24.90 -11.34
CA THR A 35 -4.82 25.68 -10.41
C THR A 35 -3.92 26.64 -11.19
N ALA A 36 -3.24 26.16 -12.23
CA ALA A 36 -2.39 27.01 -13.04
C ALA A 36 -3.16 28.18 -13.67
N VAL A 37 -4.37 27.93 -14.18
CA VAL A 37 -5.26 28.98 -14.73
C VAL A 37 -5.74 29.96 -13.66
N LEU A 38 -6.21 29.48 -12.50
CA LEU A 38 -6.74 30.33 -11.42
C LEU A 38 -5.69 31.25 -10.80
N TYR A 39 -4.43 30.81 -10.81
CA TYR A 39 -3.28 31.58 -10.30
C TYR A 39 -2.59 32.41 -11.39
N GLY A 40 -3.12 32.42 -12.62
CA GLY A 40 -2.62 33.25 -13.71
C GLY A 40 -1.24 32.82 -14.22
N ALA A 41 -0.89 31.54 -14.09
CA ALA A 41 0.35 31.03 -14.66
C ALA A 41 0.32 31.14 -16.18
N GLU A 42 1.44 31.54 -16.76
CA GLU A 42 1.57 31.68 -18.21
C GLU A 42 1.48 30.30 -18.91
N PHE A 43 0.83 30.28 -20.07
CA PHE A 43 0.55 29.04 -20.80
C PHE A 43 1.83 28.28 -21.21
N HIS A 44 2.87 29.00 -21.64
CA HIS A 44 4.12 28.39 -22.09
C HIS A 44 4.88 27.69 -20.95
N PRO A 45 5.12 28.32 -19.79
CA PRO A 45 5.69 27.67 -18.60
C PRO A 45 4.89 26.46 -18.12
N ILE A 46 3.56 26.46 -18.21
CA ILE A 46 2.74 25.30 -17.83
C ILE A 46 3.06 24.11 -18.72
N ILE A 47 3.04 24.28 -20.04
CA ILE A 47 3.35 23.19 -20.99
C ILE A 47 4.76 22.67 -20.78
N ASN A 48 5.74 23.58 -20.64
CA ASN A 48 7.12 23.19 -20.39
C ASN A 48 7.27 22.41 -19.08
N SER A 49 6.61 22.85 -18.01
CA SER A 49 6.64 22.16 -16.72
C SER A 49 6.03 20.76 -16.78
N TYR A 50 4.92 20.57 -17.51
CA TYR A 50 4.35 19.24 -17.72
C TYR A 50 5.23 18.36 -18.59
N ARG A 51 5.82 18.92 -19.65
CA ARG A 51 6.78 18.20 -20.49
C ARG A 51 7.99 17.75 -19.67
N ASP A 52 8.58 18.66 -18.91
CA ASP A 52 9.73 18.39 -18.05
C ASP A 52 9.39 17.37 -16.97
N LEU A 53 8.18 17.43 -16.39
CA LEU A 53 7.68 16.44 -15.45
C LEU A 53 7.60 15.05 -16.09
N VAL A 54 6.95 14.91 -17.24
CA VAL A 54 6.75 13.60 -17.91
C VAL A 54 8.08 13.02 -18.41
N LEU A 55 9.02 13.88 -18.82
CA LEU A 55 10.35 13.47 -19.25
C LEU A 55 11.35 13.35 -18.09
N SER A 56 10.98 13.76 -16.88
CA SER A 56 11.88 13.70 -15.73
C SER A 56 12.24 12.26 -15.39
N ALA A 57 13.51 12.04 -15.05
CA ALA A 57 13.99 10.74 -14.61
C ALA A 57 13.18 10.23 -13.41
N SER A 58 12.81 11.12 -12.47
CA SER A 58 12.02 10.78 -11.28
C SER A 58 10.62 10.26 -11.65
N PHE A 59 9.91 10.93 -12.57
CA PHE A 59 8.59 10.47 -13.01
C PHE A 59 8.68 9.13 -13.75
N LEU A 60 9.61 9.01 -14.69
CA LEU A 60 9.78 7.79 -15.49
C LEU A 60 10.18 6.59 -14.62
N LYS A 61 11.08 6.80 -13.65
CA LYS A 61 11.45 5.78 -12.66
C LYS A 61 10.24 5.35 -11.84
N LEU A 62 9.51 6.30 -11.26
CA LEU A 62 8.32 6.00 -10.44
C LEU A 62 7.25 5.25 -11.27
N TYR A 63 7.00 5.71 -12.50
CA TYR A 63 6.04 5.09 -13.40
C TYR A 63 6.43 3.65 -13.76
N ALA A 64 7.71 3.42 -14.10
CA ALA A 64 8.24 2.09 -14.38
C ALA A 64 8.14 1.16 -13.16
N ILE A 65 8.49 1.64 -11.97
CA ILE A 65 8.40 0.89 -10.71
C ILE A 65 6.95 0.43 -10.47
N ILE A 66 5.96 1.31 -10.63
CA ILE A 66 4.55 0.98 -10.44
C ILE A 66 4.08 -0.11 -11.43
N ILE A 67 4.47 -0.01 -12.70
CA ILE A 67 4.13 -1.02 -13.72
C ILE A 67 4.76 -2.37 -13.36
N LEU A 68 6.06 -2.38 -13.06
CA LEU A 68 6.81 -3.61 -12.78
C LEU A 68 6.28 -4.33 -11.55
N ILE A 69 6.00 -3.61 -10.46
CA ILE A 69 5.43 -4.22 -9.25
C ILE A 69 4.01 -4.73 -9.50
N THR A 70 3.20 -4.00 -10.27
CA THR A 70 1.85 -4.47 -10.63
C THR A 70 1.90 -5.75 -11.47
N PHE A 71 2.84 -5.82 -12.41
CA PHE A 71 3.08 -7.00 -13.24
C PHE A 71 3.58 -8.18 -12.41
N LEU A 72 4.54 -7.96 -11.51
CA LEU A 72 5.00 -8.97 -10.55
C LEU A 72 3.85 -9.50 -9.70
N GLY A 73 2.99 -8.61 -9.17
CA GLY A 73 1.81 -8.99 -8.40
C GLY A 73 0.84 -9.88 -9.19
N ARG A 74 0.67 -9.64 -10.50
CA ARG A 74 -0.11 -10.52 -11.39
C ARG A 74 0.55 -11.88 -11.58
N ILE A 75 1.86 -11.93 -11.83
CA ILE A 75 2.59 -13.20 -11.99
C ILE A 75 2.46 -14.04 -10.72
N LEU A 76 2.68 -13.45 -9.53
CA LEU A 76 2.55 -14.15 -8.25
C LEU A 76 1.14 -14.72 -8.03
N LYS A 77 0.11 -14.03 -8.53
CA LYS A 77 -1.27 -14.54 -8.50
C LYS A 77 -1.44 -15.72 -9.46
N GLU A 78 -1.02 -15.59 -10.72
CA GLU A 78 -1.20 -16.62 -11.76
C GLU A 78 -0.45 -17.92 -11.44
N ILE A 79 0.74 -17.84 -10.84
CA ILE A 79 1.51 -19.05 -10.46
C ILE A 79 0.99 -19.73 -9.18
N GLY A 80 -0.15 -19.28 -8.64
CA GLY A 80 -0.76 -19.83 -7.42
C GLY A 80 0.07 -19.58 -6.16
N TYR A 81 1.00 -18.64 -6.19
CA TYR A 81 1.88 -18.37 -5.05
C TYR A 81 1.10 -17.79 -3.87
N LEU A 82 0.06 -16.98 -4.14
CA LEU A 82 -0.83 -16.44 -3.09
C LEU A 82 -1.58 -17.55 -2.34
N ASP A 83 -2.06 -18.58 -3.03
CA ASP A 83 -2.77 -19.69 -2.38
C ASP A 83 -1.82 -20.52 -1.51
N ARG A 84 -0.58 -20.74 -1.99
CA ARG A 84 0.49 -21.39 -1.20
C ARG A 84 0.86 -20.57 0.04
N LEU A 85 0.81 -19.24 -0.05
CA LEU A 85 1.06 -18.34 1.06
C LEU A 85 -0.05 -18.43 2.11
N VAL A 86 -1.32 -18.43 1.68
CA VAL A 86 -2.48 -18.64 2.58
C VAL A 86 -2.37 -19.96 3.31
N ALA A 87 -2.12 -21.06 2.58
CA ALA A 87 -1.98 -22.38 3.18
C ALA A 87 -0.82 -22.45 4.19
N ALA A 88 0.31 -21.80 3.91
CA ALA A 88 1.43 -21.73 4.84
C ALA A 88 1.08 -20.91 6.10
N SER A 89 0.35 -19.81 5.95
CA SER A 89 -0.05 -18.94 7.07
C SER A 89 -1.15 -19.56 7.93
N GLU A 90 -2.09 -20.33 7.36
CA GLU A 90 -3.10 -21.07 8.14
C GLU A 90 -2.49 -22.18 9.01
N ASN A 91 -1.29 -22.68 8.66
CA ASN A 91 -0.56 -23.66 9.46
C ASN A 91 0.20 -23.06 10.66
N LEU A 92 0.21 -21.73 10.81
CA LEU A 92 0.82 -21.06 11.95
C LEU A 92 0.02 -21.29 13.25
N VAL A 93 0.70 -21.16 14.39
CA VAL A 93 0.04 -21.12 15.70
C VAL A 93 -1.01 -20.01 15.70
N GLY A 94 -2.25 -20.34 16.09
CA GLY A 94 -3.40 -19.43 16.01
C GLY A 94 -4.24 -19.58 14.73
N GLY A 95 -3.77 -20.33 13.73
CA GLY A 95 -4.49 -20.66 12.50
C GLY A 95 -5.01 -19.43 11.76
N ALA A 96 -6.32 -19.42 11.51
CA ALA A 96 -6.99 -18.33 10.79
C ALA A 96 -6.81 -16.95 11.45
N ARG A 97 -6.72 -16.89 12.79
CA ARG A 97 -6.47 -15.63 13.52
C ARG A 97 -5.14 -15.01 13.11
N THR A 98 -4.09 -15.81 13.14
CA THR A 98 -2.73 -15.36 12.82
C THR A 98 -2.62 -15.04 11.34
N ALA A 99 -3.13 -15.91 10.46
CA ALA A 99 -3.15 -15.67 9.03
C ALA A 99 -3.86 -14.36 8.65
N ALA A 100 -5.01 -14.06 9.27
CA ALA A 100 -5.75 -12.83 9.02
C ALA A 100 -5.02 -11.56 9.46
N GLY A 101 -4.19 -11.65 10.51
CA GLY A 101 -3.36 -10.53 10.96
C GLY A 101 -2.14 -10.29 10.08
N LEU A 102 -1.56 -11.36 9.54
CA LEU A 102 -0.21 -11.35 8.95
C LEU A 102 -0.24 -11.23 7.42
N LEU A 103 -1.12 -11.96 6.74
CA LEU A 103 -1.21 -11.97 5.28
C LEU A 103 -1.48 -10.58 4.67
N PRO A 104 -2.44 -9.77 5.15
CA PRO A 104 -2.66 -8.44 4.60
C PRO A 104 -1.45 -7.54 4.79
N GLY A 105 -0.76 -7.65 5.93
CA GLY A 105 0.47 -6.89 6.21
C GLY A 105 1.57 -7.24 5.22
N MET A 106 1.75 -8.52 4.92
CA MET A 106 2.70 -8.97 3.89
C MET A 106 2.36 -8.45 2.49
N ILE A 107 1.08 -8.42 2.13
CA ILE A 107 0.63 -7.79 0.88
C ILE A 107 0.85 -6.27 0.93
N GLY A 108 0.69 -5.64 2.11
CA GLY A 108 0.96 -4.22 2.33
C GLY A 108 2.42 -3.82 2.13
N LEU A 109 3.35 -4.76 2.23
CA LEU A 109 4.76 -4.56 1.88
C LEU A 109 4.99 -4.42 0.37
N MET A 110 4.00 -4.74 -0.48
CA MET A 110 4.12 -4.54 -1.91
C MET A 110 3.62 -3.13 -2.27
N PRO A 111 4.46 -2.26 -2.90
CA PRO A 111 4.03 -0.95 -3.36
C PRO A 111 3.16 -1.10 -4.61
N MET A 112 1.88 -1.41 -4.42
CA MET A 112 0.98 -1.63 -5.55
C MET A 112 -0.38 -0.97 -5.37
N PRO A 113 -0.84 -0.20 -6.39
CA PRO A 113 -2.24 0.20 -6.45
C PRO A 113 -3.10 -1.07 -6.58
N GLY A 114 -4.09 -1.22 -5.70
CA GLY A 114 -4.96 -2.40 -5.70
C GLY A 114 -4.49 -3.56 -4.81
N GLY A 115 -3.59 -3.33 -3.84
CA GLY A 115 -3.28 -4.33 -2.79
C GLY A 115 -4.55 -4.88 -2.10
N ALA A 116 -5.61 -4.08 -2.00
CA ALA A 116 -6.93 -4.52 -1.55
C ALA A 116 -7.56 -5.63 -2.40
N LEU A 117 -7.40 -5.58 -3.73
CA LEU A 117 -7.94 -6.58 -4.65
C LEU A 117 -7.26 -7.94 -4.49
N LEU A 118 -5.98 -7.96 -4.11
CA LEU A 118 -5.25 -9.21 -3.85
C LEU A 118 -5.50 -9.73 -2.43
N SER A 119 -5.57 -8.83 -1.47
CA SER A 119 -5.60 -9.13 -0.05
C SER A 119 -7.01 -9.43 0.49
N ALA A 120 -8.06 -8.83 -0.08
CA ALA A 120 -9.44 -9.08 0.33
C ALA A 120 -9.88 -10.55 0.08
N PRO A 121 -9.57 -11.18 -1.07
CA PRO A 121 -9.82 -12.61 -1.26
C PRO A 121 -9.12 -13.50 -0.23
N LEU A 122 -7.88 -13.16 0.19
CA LEU A 122 -7.15 -13.94 1.21
C LEU A 122 -7.88 -13.91 2.55
N ILE A 123 -8.36 -12.74 2.98
CA ILE A 123 -9.19 -12.64 4.19
C ILE A 123 -10.51 -13.38 4.04
N GLY A 124 -11.13 -13.35 2.86
CA GLY A 124 -12.32 -14.15 2.57
C GLY A 124 -12.07 -15.66 2.67
N GLN A 125 -10.90 -16.12 2.21
CA GLN A 125 -10.49 -17.52 2.29
C GLN A 125 -10.12 -17.93 3.72
N VAL A 126 -9.47 -17.08 4.51
CA VAL A 126 -9.04 -17.38 5.88
C VAL A 126 -10.21 -17.30 6.87
N LEU A 127 -11.04 -16.24 6.76
CA LEU A 127 -12.22 -16.04 7.59
C LEU A 127 -13.45 -16.66 6.90
N LYS A 128 -13.48 -17.99 6.82
CA LYS A 128 -14.55 -18.76 6.16
C LYS A 128 -15.90 -18.65 6.87
N GLY A 129 -16.97 -18.76 6.08
CA GLY A 129 -18.35 -18.80 6.57
C GLY A 129 -18.98 -17.44 6.86
N GLU A 130 -20.26 -17.49 7.26
CA GLU A 130 -21.08 -16.32 7.59
C GLU A 130 -20.81 -15.76 9.00
N LYS A 131 -19.99 -16.45 9.80
CA LYS A 131 -19.64 -16.06 11.17
C LYS A 131 -19.06 -14.66 11.28
N TYR A 132 -18.28 -14.24 10.29
CA TYR A 132 -17.70 -12.90 10.23
C TYR A 132 -18.41 -12.07 9.17
N ARG A 133 -18.96 -10.94 9.57
CA ARG A 133 -19.62 -10.02 8.64
C ARG A 133 -18.62 -9.43 7.62
N PRO A 134 -19.06 -9.08 6.40
CA PRO A 134 -18.21 -8.47 5.38
C PRO A 134 -17.47 -7.20 5.85
N GLU A 135 -18.11 -6.39 6.70
CA GLU A 135 -17.51 -5.16 7.24
C GLU A 135 -16.33 -5.49 8.15
N PHE A 136 -16.45 -6.53 8.98
CA PHE A 136 -15.35 -6.97 9.84
C PHE A 136 -14.18 -7.51 9.02
N LYS A 137 -14.44 -8.34 7.99
CA LYS A 137 -13.42 -8.82 7.04
C LYS A 137 -12.71 -7.65 6.37
N THR A 138 -13.46 -6.62 5.98
CA THR A 138 -12.91 -5.41 5.36
C THR A 138 -12.00 -4.64 6.32
N VAL A 139 -12.42 -4.45 7.58
CA VAL A 139 -11.62 -3.73 8.58
C VAL A 139 -10.35 -4.50 8.95
N VAL A 140 -10.42 -5.83 9.14
CA VAL A 140 -9.24 -6.67 9.38
C VAL A 140 -8.26 -6.56 8.21
N ASN A 141 -8.77 -6.70 6.98
CA ASN A 141 -7.99 -6.59 5.76
C ASN A 141 -7.32 -5.20 5.61
N TYR A 142 -8.07 -4.14 5.89
CA TYR A 142 -7.59 -2.77 5.80
C TYR A 142 -6.53 -2.51 6.88
N TRP A 143 -6.87 -2.74 8.16
CA TRP A 143 -5.98 -2.42 9.27
C TRP A 143 -4.65 -3.14 9.13
N SER A 144 -4.68 -4.48 9.01
CA SER A 144 -3.48 -5.30 8.91
C SER A 144 -2.59 -4.93 7.73
N ARG A 145 -3.15 -4.46 6.61
CA ARG A 145 -2.34 -4.02 5.46
C ARG A 145 -1.56 -2.74 5.73
N HIS A 146 -2.15 -1.78 6.43
CA HIS A 146 -1.57 -0.44 6.58
C HIS A 146 -0.62 -0.33 7.78
N VAL A 147 -0.53 -1.37 8.63
CA VAL A 147 0.35 -1.32 9.80
C VAL A 147 1.81 -1.07 9.42
N VAL A 148 2.29 -1.68 8.33
CA VAL A 148 3.68 -1.57 7.88
C VAL A 148 3.93 -0.36 6.98
N GLU A 149 2.89 0.21 6.38
CA GLU A 149 2.95 1.29 5.39
C GLU A 149 3.67 2.53 5.90
N PHE A 150 3.49 2.86 7.18
CA PHE A 150 4.08 4.05 7.81
C PHE A 150 5.60 4.09 7.72
N CYS A 151 6.26 2.94 7.86
CA CYS A 151 7.71 2.83 7.97
C CYS A 151 8.31 1.99 6.85
N TRP A 152 7.62 1.87 5.72
CA TRP A 152 8.07 1.04 4.61
C TRP A 152 8.71 1.90 3.52
N PRO A 153 10.03 1.89 3.33
CA PRO A 153 10.75 2.87 2.51
C PRO A 153 10.24 3.00 1.07
N VAL A 154 9.78 1.90 0.49
CA VAL A 154 9.31 1.86 -0.89
C VAL A 154 7.86 2.33 -1.05
N TYR A 155 7.19 2.76 0.02
CA TYR A 155 5.84 3.28 -0.07
C TYR A 155 5.80 4.68 -0.70
N PRO A 156 4.94 4.95 -1.70
CA PRO A 156 4.95 6.22 -2.42
C PRO A 156 4.82 7.47 -1.55
N GLY A 157 4.07 7.39 -0.43
CA GLY A 157 3.94 8.50 0.50
C GLY A 157 5.27 8.90 1.18
N LEU A 158 6.12 7.92 1.49
CA LEU A 158 7.46 8.17 2.07
C LEU A 158 8.41 8.72 1.01
N VAL A 159 8.37 8.19 -0.22
CA VAL A 159 9.15 8.69 -1.36
C VAL A 159 8.79 10.14 -1.68
N LEU A 160 7.49 10.48 -1.70
CA LEU A 160 7.03 11.84 -1.89
C LEU A 160 7.50 12.75 -0.74
N SER A 161 7.42 12.28 0.50
CA SER A 161 7.89 13.04 1.67
C SER A 161 9.38 13.33 1.58
N ALA A 162 10.19 12.36 1.12
CA ALA A 162 11.62 12.56 0.86
C ALA A 162 11.87 13.63 -0.22
N ALA A 163 11.13 13.58 -1.33
CA ALA A 163 11.24 14.57 -2.39
C ALA A 163 10.86 15.99 -1.93
N LEU A 164 9.91 16.13 -0.99
CA LEU A 164 9.47 17.43 -0.47
C LEU A 164 10.39 17.99 0.63
N THR A 165 10.96 17.12 1.45
CA THR A 165 11.76 17.52 2.63
C THR A 165 13.26 17.53 2.37
N GLY A 166 13.72 16.88 1.30
CA GLY A 166 15.14 16.66 1.02
C GLY A 166 15.80 15.63 1.96
N LEU A 167 15.05 15.02 2.87
CA LEU A 167 15.58 13.99 3.77
C LEU A 167 15.64 12.63 3.09
N PRO A 168 16.64 11.78 3.43
CA PRO A 168 16.68 10.41 2.95
C PRO A 168 15.43 9.63 3.36
N VAL A 169 14.90 8.81 2.46
CA VAL A 169 13.72 7.96 2.71
C VAL A 169 13.88 7.13 3.98
N GLY A 170 15.07 6.56 4.21
CA GLY A 170 15.38 5.78 5.41
C GLY A 170 15.22 6.57 6.71
N THR A 171 15.60 7.85 6.72
CA THR A 171 15.42 8.74 7.88
C THR A 171 13.93 8.95 8.18
N ILE A 172 13.13 9.27 7.15
CA ILE A 172 11.69 9.48 7.30
C ILE A 172 11.01 8.16 7.75
N SER A 173 11.44 7.04 7.18
CA SER A 173 10.97 5.70 7.53
C SER A 173 11.19 5.37 9.01
N LEU A 174 12.37 5.68 9.55
CA LEU A 174 12.70 5.48 10.96
C LEU A 174 11.87 6.41 11.87
N LEU A 175 11.68 7.67 11.45
CA LEU A 175 10.83 8.62 12.20
C LEU A 175 9.36 8.19 12.27
N GLN A 176 8.87 7.47 11.26
CA GLN A 176 7.50 6.94 11.20
C GLN A 176 7.35 5.55 11.85
N MET A 177 8.45 4.86 12.15
CA MET A 177 8.44 3.52 12.77
C MET A 177 7.62 3.43 14.07
N PRO A 178 7.60 4.43 14.97
CA PRO A 178 6.76 4.38 16.16
C PRO A 178 5.27 4.17 15.85
N MET A 179 4.76 4.69 14.72
CA MET A 179 3.37 4.48 14.32
C MET A 179 3.07 3.02 14.01
N THR A 180 3.96 2.33 13.31
CA THR A 180 3.86 0.88 13.07
C THR A 180 3.81 0.11 14.39
N VAL A 181 4.69 0.44 15.33
CA VAL A 181 4.76 -0.21 16.65
C VAL A 181 3.48 -0.02 17.45
N ILE A 182 2.80 1.12 17.31
CA ILE A 182 1.51 1.40 17.97
C ILE A 182 0.34 0.71 17.24
N MET A 183 0.36 0.69 15.91
CA MET A 183 -0.72 0.14 15.09
C MET A 183 -0.85 -1.39 15.19
N ILE A 184 0.25 -2.11 15.40
CA ILE A 184 0.25 -3.57 15.62
C ILE A 184 -0.62 -3.96 16.82
N PRO A 185 -0.32 -3.54 18.07
CA PRO A 185 -1.08 -3.94 19.24
C PRO A 185 -2.52 -3.45 19.20
N LEU A 186 -2.78 -2.25 18.65
CA LEU A 186 -4.15 -1.76 18.46
C LEU A 186 -4.94 -2.68 17.52
N GLY A 187 -4.35 -3.10 16.40
CA GLY A 187 -4.97 -4.06 15.48
C GLY A 187 -5.28 -5.39 16.17
N ILE A 188 -4.36 -5.86 17.01
CA ILE A 188 -4.54 -7.08 17.78
C ILE A 188 -5.70 -6.96 18.77
N ILE A 189 -5.74 -5.88 19.55
CA ILE A 189 -6.74 -5.64 20.59
C ILE A 189 -8.12 -5.39 19.98
N PHE A 190 -8.24 -4.62 18.91
CA PHE A 190 -9.54 -4.23 18.38
C PHE A 190 -10.12 -5.23 17.38
N PHE A 191 -9.27 -5.96 16.65
CA PHE A 191 -9.70 -6.82 15.53
C PHE A 191 -9.21 -8.26 15.66
N ILE A 192 -7.90 -8.50 15.69
CA ILE A 192 -7.37 -9.87 15.54
C ILE A 192 -7.78 -10.79 16.70
N ARG A 193 -7.79 -10.31 17.95
CA ARG A 193 -8.21 -11.13 19.11
C ARG A 193 -9.66 -11.60 19.05
N LYS A 194 -10.51 -10.96 18.24
CA LYS A 194 -11.93 -11.30 18.06
C LYS A 194 -12.16 -12.44 17.07
N ILE A 195 -11.11 -12.86 16.35
CA ILE A 195 -11.15 -14.02 15.46
C ILE A 195 -10.87 -15.25 16.31
N ASP A 196 -11.65 -16.31 16.21
CA ASP A 196 -11.38 -17.52 17.00
C ASP A 196 -10.09 -18.23 16.59
N VAL A 197 -9.46 -18.88 17.56
CA VAL A 197 -8.30 -19.73 17.30
C VAL A 197 -8.79 -21.05 16.71
N ASP A 198 -8.43 -21.27 15.46
CA ASP A 198 -8.51 -22.58 14.83
C ASP A 198 -7.15 -23.27 15.04
N ASN A 199 -7.06 -24.20 15.99
CA ASN A 199 -5.83 -24.94 16.33
C ASN A 199 -5.39 -25.95 15.24
N LYS A 200 -5.74 -25.74 13.96
CA LYS A 200 -5.22 -26.53 12.84
C LYS A 200 -3.70 -26.44 12.68
N GLY A 201 -3.08 -25.35 13.12
CA GLY A 201 -1.62 -25.18 13.07
C GLY A 201 -0.89 -26.02 14.12
N LYS A 202 -0.14 -27.04 13.66
CA LYS A 202 0.73 -27.89 14.50
C LYS A 202 2.20 -27.43 14.56
N GLY A 203 2.57 -26.36 13.86
CA GLY A 203 3.98 -25.97 13.70
C GLY A 203 4.55 -25.20 14.89
N LEU A 204 5.77 -25.54 15.34
CA LEU A 204 6.59 -24.66 16.17
C LEU A 204 6.78 -23.32 15.42
N PHE A 205 6.62 -22.18 16.08
CA PHE A 205 6.66 -20.83 15.47
C PHE A 205 7.86 -20.57 14.53
N LEU A 206 8.98 -21.29 14.72
CA LEU A 206 10.25 -21.09 14.00
C LEU A 206 10.29 -21.68 12.58
N GLU A 207 9.82 -22.92 12.36
CA GLU A 207 9.92 -23.57 11.04
C GLU A 207 8.97 -22.98 9.97
N PRO A 208 7.67 -22.75 10.24
CA PRO A 208 6.76 -22.16 9.29
C PRO A 208 7.10 -20.70 9.01
N PHE A 209 7.58 -19.95 10.01
CA PHE A 209 7.97 -18.54 9.85
C PHE A 209 9.24 -18.40 9.00
N GLY A 210 10.23 -19.27 9.20
CA GLY A 210 11.40 -19.38 8.31
C GLY A 210 10.99 -19.67 6.87
N SER A 211 10.08 -20.63 6.66
CA SER A 211 9.54 -20.94 5.33
C SER A 211 8.74 -19.78 4.71
N MET A 212 8.11 -18.94 5.54
CA MET A 212 7.34 -17.78 5.10
C MET A 212 8.26 -16.62 4.70
N ILE A 213 9.31 -16.33 5.47
CA ILE A 213 10.36 -15.36 5.10
C ILE A 213 11.07 -15.79 3.82
N LEU A 214 11.46 -17.08 3.73
CA LEU A 214 12.04 -17.67 2.53
C LEU A 214 11.11 -17.56 1.33
N ARG A 215 9.80 -17.51 1.52
CA ARG A 215 8.84 -17.27 0.44
C ARG A 215 8.83 -15.79 0.04
N ILE A 216 8.93 -14.84 0.98
CA ILE A 216 8.96 -13.39 0.73
C ILE A 216 10.27 -12.93 0.04
N TRP A 217 11.23 -13.83 -0.22
CA TRP A 217 12.50 -13.51 -0.87
C TRP A 217 12.44 -12.62 -2.12
N PRO A 218 11.44 -12.69 -3.02
CA PRO A 218 11.38 -11.80 -4.19
C PRO A 218 11.10 -10.35 -3.78
N ILE A 219 10.34 -10.16 -2.70
CA ILE A 219 10.02 -8.85 -2.13
C ILE A 219 11.26 -8.30 -1.40
N ILE A 220 11.95 -9.15 -0.61
CA ILE A 220 13.22 -8.77 0.04
C ILE A 220 14.26 -8.39 -1.02
N LEU A 221 14.38 -9.19 -2.09
CA LEU A 221 15.28 -8.92 -3.20
C LEU A 221 14.94 -7.60 -3.90
N ALA A 222 13.66 -7.31 -4.17
CA ALA A 222 13.25 -6.06 -4.80
C ALA A 222 13.65 -4.83 -3.96
N ILE A 223 13.53 -4.91 -2.63
CA ILE A 223 13.94 -3.85 -1.70
C ILE A 223 15.47 -3.70 -1.68
N LEU A 224 16.20 -4.82 -1.65
CA LEU A 224 17.67 -4.80 -1.66
C LEU A 224 18.21 -4.24 -2.97
N LEU A 225 17.59 -4.59 -4.11
CA LEU A 225 17.93 -4.00 -5.41
C LEU A 225 17.67 -2.50 -5.39
N TYR A 226 16.51 -2.05 -4.89
CA TYR A 226 16.23 -0.62 -4.73
C TYR A 226 17.29 0.10 -3.87
N ALA A 227 17.65 -0.48 -2.72
CA ALA A 227 18.61 0.11 -1.79
C ALA A 227 20.06 0.10 -2.29
N ILE A 228 20.48 -0.92 -3.05
CA ILE A 228 21.84 -1.05 -3.59
C ILE A 228 22.05 -0.15 -4.81
N PHE A 229 21.03 -0.01 -5.65
CA PHE A 229 21.13 0.75 -6.89
C PHE A 229 20.74 2.23 -6.74
N ASP A 230 20.40 2.68 -5.53
CA ASP A 230 20.00 4.06 -5.21
C ASP A 230 18.98 4.60 -6.24
N LEU A 231 18.03 3.72 -6.59
CA LEU A 231 17.15 3.86 -7.76
C LEU A 231 16.03 4.86 -7.52
#